data_AF-A0A2Z4FQE0-F1
#
_entry.id   AF-A0A2Z4FQE0-F1
#
_cell.length_a   1.000
_cell.length_b   1.000
_cell.length_c   1.000
_cell.angle_alpha   90.00
_cell.angle_beta   90.00
_cell.angle_gamma   90.00
#
_symmetry.space_group_name_H-M   'P 1'
#
loop_
_entity.id
_entity.type
_entity.pdbx_description
1 polymer ?
#
loop_
_entity_poly.entity_id
_entity_poly.type
_entity_poly.pdbx_seq_one_letter_code
_entity_poly.pdbx_strand_id
1 'polypeptide(L)'
;MHDNLLPEAIRGSWYMLADDNKPLAEAIEKKGQLLALRLTGKFSLYDLTQEDAGTAKVEKDEGDYTFDGDFLILRGRNTETYRVRITSAWQWNLEAKKKKRKLLRGNFLPSDFIELDAEEILEIETLAHRVKAESAFLDKDDAIFDLVFSPTDDRRLRIGCFSVDMDEKNHELWIGLTPIATHIGADTWQKIVTQACAMMVRLNPAKIQRVLLEIQGQNVMREFDVSK
;
A
#
# COMPACT_ATOMS: atom_id res chain seq x y z
N MET A 1 -12.84 -1.84 -20.75
CA MET A 1 -13.98 -2.00 -19.82
C MET A 1 -13.62 -1.21 -18.57
N HIS A 2 -14.34 -0.12 -18.31
CA HIS A 2 -14.21 0.63 -17.06
C HIS A 2 -15.22 0.02 -16.10
N ASP A 3 -14.83 -1.05 -15.42
CA ASP A 3 -15.55 -1.45 -14.22
C ASP A 3 -15.41 -0.31 -13.21
N ASN A 4 -16.54 0.09 -12.64
CA ASN A 4 -16.63 1.07 -11.57
C ASN A 4 -15.65 0.70 -10.46
N LEU A 5 -14.47 1.33 -10.45
CA LEU A 5 -13.58 1.26 -9.30
C LEU A 5 -14.30 2.03 -8.19
N LEU A 6 -14.87 1.28 -7.26
CA LEU A 6 -15.51 1.81 -6.07
C LEU A 6 -14.53 2.73 -5.32
N PRO A 7 -15.01 3.66 -4.48
CA PRO A 7 -14.18 4.47 -3.59
C PRO A 7 -13.15 3.67 -2.76
N GLU A 8 -13.30 2.36 -2.70
CA GLU A 8 -12.44 1.41 -2.01
C GLU A 8 -11.06 1.29 -2.67
N ALA A 9 -10.98 1.45 -4.00
CA ALA A 9 -9.74 1.29 -4.74
C ALA A 9 -8.69 2.36 -4.41
N ILE A 10 -9.07 3.50 -3.82
CA ILE A 10 -8.13 4.53 -3.37
C ILE A 10 -7.65 4.31 -1.92
N ARG A 11 -8.26 3.41 -1.15
CA ARG A 11 -7.94 3.23 0.27
C ARG A 11 -6.49 2.80 0.49
N GLY A 12 -5.96 3.13 1.66
CA GLY A 12 -4.60 2.80 2.08
C GLY A 12 -3.60 3.91 1.78
N SER A 13 -2.32 3.54 1.83
CA SER A 13 -1.22 4.49 1.78
C SER A 13 -0.60 4.57 0.39
N TRP A 14 -0.29 5.80 -0.03
CA TRP A 14 0.23 6.12 -1.35
C TRP A 14 1.39 7.08 -1.26
N TYR A 15 2.48 6.80 -1.95
CA TYR A 15 3.46 7.83 -2.28
C TYR A 15 2.83 8.83 -3.24
N MET A 16 2.80 10.11 -2.87
CA MET A 16 2.34 11.20 -3.72
C MET A 16 3.54 12.02 -4.20
N LEU A 17 3.89 11.82 -5.47
CA LEU A 17 5.14 12.30 -6.06
C LEU A 17 4.88 13.26 -7.22
N ALA A 18 5.91 14.00 -7.63
CA ALA A 18 5.88 14.75 -8.88
C ALA A 18 5.75 13.80 -10.08
N ASP A 19 5.10 14.29 -11.14
CA ASP A 19 4.92 13.55 -12.40
C ASP A 19 6.15 13.74 -13.32
N ASP A 20 7.33 13.30 -12.87
CA ASP A 20 8.61 13.48 -13.57
C ASP A 20 9.43 12.19 -13.72
N ASN A 21 8.82 11.02 -13.47
CA ASN A 21 9.40 9.68 -13.65
C ASN A 21 10.74 9.42 -12.96
N LYS A 22 11.09 10.21 -11.94
CA LYS A 22 12.29 9.95 -11.14
C LYS A 22 12.15 8.71 -10.26
N PRO A 23 13.28 8.03 -9.93
CA PRO A 23 13.32 7.00 -8.90
C PRO A 23 12.76 7.53 -7.56
N LEU A 24 12.14 6.67 -6.75
CA LEU A 24 11.48 7.11 -5.52
C LEU A 24 12.42 7.82 -4.55
N ALA A 25 13.65 7.32 -4.36
CA ALA A 25 14.61 7.95 -3.44
C ALA A 25 14.86 9.42 -3.84
N GLU A 26 15.10 9.68 -5.12
CA GLU A 26 15.26 11.03 -5.65
C GLU A 26 13.95 11.85 -5.56
N ALA A 27 12.80 11.20 -5.79
CA ALA A 27 11.50 11.86 -5.68
C ALA A 27 11.15 12.24 -4.23
N ILE A 28 11.56 11.45 -3.24
CA ILE A 28 11.43 11.73 -1.80
C ILE A 28 12.29 12.94 -1.45
N GLU A 29 13.56 12.96 -1.84
CA GLU A 29 14.46 14.11 -1.65
C GLU A 29 13.89 15.39 -2.28
N LYS A 30 13.11 15.26 -3.36
CA LYS A 30 12.43 16.36 -4.05
C LYS A 30 11.01 16.65 -3.52
N LYS A 31 10.81 16.50 -2.21
CA LYS A 31 9.54 16.75 -1.49
C LYS A 31 8.47 15.70 -1.81
N GLY A 32 8.86 14.43 -1.82
CA GLY A 32 7.91 13.33 -1.85
C GLY A 32 7.03 13.35 -0.60
N GLN A 33 5.79 12.88 -0.77
CA GLN A 33 4.80 12.86 0.31
C GLN A 33 4.20 11.46 0.44
N LEU A 34 3.66 11.15 1.61
CA LEU A 34 2.83 9.96 1.83
C LEU A 34 1.41 10.42 2.13
N LEU A 35 0.45 9.93 1.35
CA LEU A 35 -0.98 10.19 1.52
C LEU A 35 -1.65 8.89 2.00
N ALA A 36 -2.19 8.91 3.21
CA ALA A 36 -2.95 7.82 3.79
C ALA A 36 -4.45 8.14 3.69
N LEU A 37 -5.23 7.23 3.10
CA LEU A 37 -6.67 7.39 2.88
C LEU A 37 -7.43 6.26 3.59
N ARG A 38 -8.12 6.59 4.69
CA ARG A 38 -8.71 5.63 5.61
C ARG A 38 -10.16 5.30 5.27
N LEU A 39 -10.64 4.15 5.73
CA LEU A 39 -12.02 3.67 5.62
C LEU A 39 -13.03 4.64 6.21
N THR A 40 -12.62 5.35 7.26
CA THR A 40 -13.43 6.36 7.95
C THR A 40 -13.73 7.59 7.10
N GLY A 41 -13.14 7.71 5.88
CA GLY A 41 -13.21 8.91 5.06
C GLY A 41 -12.21 9.98 5.48
N LYS A 42 -11.30 9.68 6.41
CA LYS A 42 -10.22 10.58 6.84
C LYS A 42 -8.96 10.36 6.02
N PHE A 43 -8.17 11.42 5.87
CA PHE A 43 -6.83 11.35 5.29
C PHE A 43 -5.80 11.96 6.22
N SER A 44 -4.56 11.48 6.10
CA SER A 44 -3.37 12.16 6.60
C SER A 44 -2.35 12.29 5.48
N LEU A 45 -1.68 13.42 5.42
CA LEU A 45 -0.66 13.75 4.44
C LEU A 45 0.64 14.06 5.17
N TYR A 46 1.69 13.33 4.84
CA TYR A 46 3.00 13.46 5.45
C TYR A 46 4.02 13.98 4.42
N ASP A 47 4.86 14.92 4.83
CA ASP A 47 6.11 15.18 4.12
C ASP A 47 7.14 14.12 4.52
N LEU A 48 7.85 13.57 3.52
CA LEU A 48 8.85 12.53 3.72
C LEU A 48 10.24 13.13 3.79
N THR A 49 11.03 12.69 4.76
CA THR A 49 12.43 13.10 4.91
C THR A 49 13.30 11.86 5.02
N GLN A 50 14.37 11.80 4.23
CA GLN A 50 15.33 10.71 4.31
C GLN A 50 16.30 10.97 5.47
N GLU A 51 16.47 9.98 6.33
CA GLU A 51 17.42 9.97 7.45
C GLU A 51 18.32 8.73 7.34
N ASP A 52 19.43 8.73 8.09
CA ASP A 52 20.40 7.61 8.10
C ASP A 52 19.76 6.29 8.53
N ALA A 53 18.76 6.34 9.43
CA ALA A 53 18.09 5.17 9.97
C ALA A 53 16.85 4.73 9.15
N GLY A 54 16.40 5.53 8.18
CA GLY A 54 15.18 5.26 7.41
C GLY A 54 14.48 6.53 6.92
N THR A 55 13.23 6.41 6.51
CA THR A 55 12.40 7.54 6.08
C THR A 55 11.52 8.03 7.22
N ALA A 56 11.71 9.27 7.65
CA ALA A 56 10.85 9.95 8.62
C ALA A 56 9.60 10.51 7.92
N LYS A 57 8.49 10.53 8.66
CA LYS A 57 7.22 11.16 8.25
C LYS A 57 6.95 12.34 9.16
N VAL A 58 6.69 13.50 8.59
CA VAL A 58 6.23 14.68 9.33
C VAL A 58 4.84 15.04 8.83
N GLU A 59 3.85 14.99 9.72
CA GLU A 59 2.47 15.31 9.33
C GLU A 59 2.37 16.75 8.84
N LYS A 60 1.82 16.88 7.64
CA LYS A 60 1.64 18.16 6.95
C LYS A 60 0.18 18.58 6.96
N ASP A 61 -0.74 17.67 6.74
CA ASP A 61 -2.16 17.99 6.70
C ASP A 61 -2.98 16.76 7.05
N GLU A 62 -4.17 16.97 7.57
CA GLU A 62 -5.14 15.92 7.84
C GLU A 62 -6.55 16.47 7.65
N GLY A 63 -7.52 15.58 7.43
CA GLY A 63 -8.90 15.99 7.29
C GLY A 63 -9.78 14.92 6.67
N ASP A 64 -10.86 15.36 6.00
CA ASP A 64 -11.79 14.48 5.30
C ASP A 64 -11.44 14.38 3.82
N TYR A 65 -11.54 13.20 3.23
CA TYR A 65 -11.48 13.04 1.79
C TYR A 65 -12.80 12.55 1.21
N THR A 66 -13.00 12.84 -0.07
CA THR A 66 -14.08 12.26 -0.86
C THR A 66 -13.53 11.86 -2.21
N PHE A 67 -13.92 10.68 -2.66
CA PHE A 67 -13.67 10.21 -4.02
C PHE A 67 -15.01 10.12 -4.75
N ASP A 68 -15.27 11.03 -5.68
CA ASP A 68 -16.53 11.17 -6.40
C ASP A 68 -16.29 11.16 -7.91
N GLY A 69 -16.71 10.08 -8.57
CA GLY A 69 -16.39 9.80 -9.97
C GLY A 69 -14.88 9.79 -10.20
N ASP A 70 -14.39 10.76 -10.98
CA ASP A 70 -12.96 10.94 -11.29
C ASP A 70 -12.27 11.95 -10.37
N PHE A 71 -12.90 12.41 -9.29
CA PHE A 71 -12.34 13.49 -8.46
C PHE A 71 -11.99 13.01 -7.06
N LEU A 72 -10.74 13.25 -6.67
CA LEU A 72 -10.28 13.18 -5.29
C LEU A 72 -10.30 14.58 -4.70
N ILE A 73 -11.06 14.77 -3.63
CA ILE A 73 -11.16 16.03 -2.89
C ILE A 73 -10.61 15.79 -1.49
N LEU A 74 -9.51 16.46 -1.15
CA LEU A 74 -8.92 16.47 0.19
C LEU A 74 -9.31 17.76 0.89
N ARG A 75 -10.03 17.66 2.02
CA ARG A 75 -10.49 18.79 2.83
C ARG A 75 -9.74 18.81 4.17
N GLY A 76 -8.52 19.31 4.13
CA GLY A 76 -7.71 19.59 5.32
C GLY A 76 -7.69 21.08 5.64
N ARG A 77 -6.50 21.61 5.98
CA ARG A 77 -6.32 23.07 6.16
C ARG A 77 -6.69 23.87 4.92
N ASN A 78 -6.41 23.32 3.74
CA ASN A 78 -6.91 23.82 2.47
C ASN A 78 -7.65 22.70 1.75
N THR A 79 -8.63 23.07 0.92
CA THR A 79 -9.25 22.11 0.01
C THR A 79 -8.41 21.95 -1.25
N GLU A 80 -7.92 20.74 -1.49
CA GLU A 80 -7.26 20.36 -2.73
C GLU A 80 -8.18 19.44 -3.54
N THR A 81 -8.35 19.73 -4.82
CA THR A 81 -9.15 18.91 -5.73
C THR A 81 -8.28 18.45 -6.88
N TYR A 82 -8.26 17.14 -7.07
CA TYR A 82 -7.52 16.45 -8.11
C TYR A 82 -8.49 15.71 -9.01
N ARG A 83 -8.32 15.86 -10.32
CA ARG A 83 -8.86 14.89 -11.27
C ARG A 83 -7.93 13.69 -11.30
N VAL A 84 -8.49 12.51 -11.13
CA VAL A 84 -7.76 11.25 -11.04
C VAL A 84 -7.88 10.51 -12.36
N ARG A 85 -6.75 10.08 -12.91
CA ARG A 85 -6.70 9.14 -14.02
C ARG A 85 -6.06 7.86 -13.51
N ILE A 86 -6.87 6.82 -13.43
CA ILE A 86 -6.42 5.51 -12.97
C ILE A 86 -5.72 4.81 -14.13
N THR A 87 -4.41 4.63 -14.02
CA THR A 87 -3.61 3.94 -15.06
C THR A 87 -3.40 2.47 -14.76
N SER A 88 -3.30 2.11 -13.48
CA SER A 88 -3.23 0.73 -12.99
C SER A 88 -3.71 0.67 -11.54
N ALA A 89 -3.79 -0.53 -10.96
CA ALA A 89 -4.16 -0.67 -9.54
C ALA A 89 -3.10 -0.10 -8.57
N TRP A 90 -1.86 0.09 -9.04
CA TRP A 90 -0.72 0.52 -8.23
C TRP A 90 -0.25 1.95 -8.53
N GLN A 91 -0.62 2.52 -9.69
CA GLN A 91 -0.25 3.87 -10.11
C GLN A 91 -1.45 4.64 -10.64
N TRP A 92 -1.71 5.81 -10.06
CA TRP A 92 -2.72 6.75 -10.50
C TRP A 92 -2.10 8.13 -10.78
N ASN A 93 -2.63 8.86 -11.75
CA ASN A 93 -2.19 10.23 -12.04
C ASN A 93 -3.20 11.23 -11.48
N LEU A 94 -2.70 12.27 -10.82
CA LEU A 94 -3.47 13.36 -10.23
C LEU A 94 -3.22 14.65 -11.01
N GLU A 95 -4.29 15.25 -11.54
CA GLU A 95 -4.25 16.53 -12.23
C GLU A 95 -4.98 17.59 -11.39
N ALA A 96 -4.24 18.58 -10.89
CA ALA A 96 -4.79 19.79 -10.28
C ALA A 96 -4.59 21.00 -11.21
N LYS A 97 -5.26 22.12 -10.91
CA LYS A 97 -5.24 23.34 -11.74
C LYS A 97 -3.84 23.85 -12.11
N LYS A 98 -2.85 23.66 -11.23
CA LYS A 98 -1.47 24.17 -11.40
C LYS A 98 -0.38 23.11 -11.32
N LYS A 99 -0.72 21.85 -11.03
CA LYS A 99 0.27 20.79 -10.72
C LYS A 99 -0.24 19.43 -11.19
N LYS A 100 0.69 18.60 -11.68
CA LYS A 100 0.47 17.18 -11.91
C LYS A 100 1.31 16.38 -10.92
N ARG A 101 0.72 15.30 -10.42
CA ARG A 101 1.34 14.37 -9.48
C ARG A 101 0.97 12.95 -9.87
N LYS A 102 1.67 11.98 -9.31
CA LYS A 102 1.31 10.57 -9.36
C LYS A 102 1.19 10.00 -7.96
N LEU A 103 0.23 9.09 -7.77
CA LEU A 103 0.10 8.24 -6.60
C LEU A 103 0.67 6.87 -6.92
N LEU A 104 1.50 6.33 -6.02
CA LEU A 104 2.04 4.97 -6.12
C LEU A 104 1.79 4.19 -4.82
N ARG A 105 1.19 2.99 -4.88
CA ARG A 105 0.99 2.12 -3.70
C ARG A 105 2.30 1.55 -3.13
N GLY A 106 3.40 1.66 -3.88
CA GLY A 106 4.72 1.22 -3.48
C GLY A 106 5.78 1.79 -4.41
N ASN A 107 7.05 1.49 -4.13
CA ASN A 107 8.16 1.95 -4.93
C ASN A 107 8.35 1.08 -6.18
N PHE A 108 7.50 1.27 -7.19
CA PHE A 108 7.51 0.44 -8.40
C PHE A 108 7.78 1.25 -9.66
N LEU A 109 8.54 0.62 -10.56
CA LEU A 109 8.59 0.91 -11.98
C LEU A 109 7.88 -0.24 -12.73
N PRO A 110 7.41 -0.01 -13.97
CA PRO A 110 6.86 -1.08 -14.79
C PRO A 110 7.81 -2.27 -15.00
N SER A 111 9.13 -2.04 -14.89
CA SER A 111 10.16 -3.08 -14.96
C SER A 111 10.28 -3.95 -13.70
N ASP A 112 9.66 -3.55 -12.59
CA ASP A 112 9.77 -4.27 -11.32
C ASP A 112 8.81 -5.46 -11.25
N PHE A 113 7.86 -5.56 -12.18
CA PHE A 113 6.97 -6.71 -12.29
C PHE A 113 7.76 -7.94 -12.76
N ILE A 114 7.79 -8.95 -11.90
CA ILE A 114 8.59 -10.15 -12.10
C ILE A 114 7.70 -11.38 -12.28
N GLU A 115 8.18 -12.31 -13.09
CA GLU A 115 7.65 -13.66 -13.15
C GLU A 115 8.55 -14.55 -12.29
N LEU A 116 7.95 -15.22 -11.32
CA LEU A 116 8.65 -16.19 -10.49
C LEU A 116 8.72 -17.53 -11.23
N ASP A 117 9.83 -18.23 -11.08
CA ASP A 117 9.91 -19.59 -11.61
C ASP A 117 9.06 -20.58 -10.77
N ALA A 118 8.85 -21.78 -11.31
CA ALA A 118 7.99 -22.77 -10.66
C ALA A 118 8.53 -23.25 -9.30
N GLU A 119 9.85 -23.24 -9.11
CA GLU A 119 10.48 -23.64 -7.86
C GLU A 119 10.26 -22.56 -6.79
N GLU A 120 10.45 -21.29 -7.16
CA GLU A 120 10.16 -20.13 -6.30
C GLU A 120 8.70 -20.07 -5.88
N ILE A 121 7.77 -20.30 -6.81
CA ILE A 121 6.33 -20.35 -6.51
C ILE A 121 6.04 -21.45 -5.51
N LEU A 122 6.48 -22.69 -5.79
CA LEU A 122 6.26 -23.84 -4.91
C LEU A 122 6.84 -23.60 -3.51
N GLU A 123 8.01 -22.97 -3.46
CA GLU A 123 8.66 -22.65 -2.20
C GLU A 123 7.86 -21.64 -1.38
N ILE A 124 7.38 -20.55 -1.99
CA ILE A 124 6.55 -19.55 -1.32
C ILE A 124 5.21 -20.17 -0.86
N GLU A 125 4.60 -21.04 -1.68
CA GLU A 125 3.36 -21.75 -1.34
C GLU A 125 3.51 -22.66 -0.11
N THR A 126 4.68 -23.28 0.01
CA THR A 126 5.01 -24.22 1.09
C THR A 126 5.52 -23.50 2.35
N LEU A 127 6.33 -22.44 2.16
CA LEU A 127 7.09 -21.75 3.19
C LEU A 127 6.86 -20.23 3.13
N ALA A 128 5.60 -19.81 3.19
CA ALA A 128 5.20 -18.40 3.15
C ALA A 128 5.97 -17.49 4.14
N HIS A 129 6.49 -18.05 5.26
CA HIS A 129 7.21 -17.30 6.29
C HIS A 129 8.60 -16.84 5.84
N ARG A 130 9.10 -17.37 4.72
CA ARG A 130 10.32 -16.88 4.05
C ARG A 130 10.09 -15.51 3.40
N VAL A 131 8.84 -15.13 3.16
CA VAL A 131 8.50 -13.77 2.73
C VAL A 131 8.47 -12.86 3.95
N LYS A 132 9.37 -11.89 3.99
CA LYS A 132 9.49 -10.91 5.06
C LYS A 132 8.74 -9.63 4.68
N ALA A 133 8.05 -9.05 5.65
CA ALA A 133 7.52 -7.70 5.53
C ALA A 133 8.57 -6.69 6.02
N GLU A 134 8.92 -5.76 5.16
CA GLU A 134 9.91 -4.72 5.43
C GLU A 134 9.30 -3.36 5.15
N SER A 135 9.72 -2.33 5.87
CA SER A 135 9.25 -0.97 5.60
C SER A 135 10.37 0.02 5.83
N ALA A 136 10.56 0.92 4.87
CA ALA A 136 11.57 1.97 4.94
C ALA A 136 11.25 3.06 5.97
N PHE A 137 10.00 3.14 6.46
CA PHE A 137 9.59 4.17 7.39
C PHE A 137 10.05 3.88 8.82
N LEU A 138 10.49 4.91 9.54
CA LEU A 138 10.88 4.80 10.96
C LEU A 138 9.66 4.48 11.83
N ASP A 139 8.56 5.20 11.58
CA ASP A 139 7.25 4.95 12.17
C ASP A 139 6.39 4.10 11.22
N LYS A 140 5.73 3.08 11.76
CA LYS A 140 4.98 2.06 11.00
C LYS A 140 3.51 2.42 10.81
N ASP A 141 3.00 3.45 11.48
CA ASP A 141 1.62 3.91 11.25
C ASP A 141 1.45 4.39 9.80
N ASP A 142 0.34 4.07 9.14
CA ASP A 142 0.08 4.38 7.74
C ASP A 142 1.22 3.99 6.75
N ALA A 143 2.15 3.12 7.15
CA ALA A 143 3.31 2.80 6.34
C ALA A 143 2.94 1.90 5.16
N ILE A 144 3.77 1.96 4.12
CA ILE A 144 3.81 0.94 3.08
C ILE A 144 4.85 -0.09 3.49
N PHE A 145 4.48 -1.37 3.37
CA PHE A 145 5.33 -2.52 3.66
C PHE A 145 5.61 -3.29 2.38
N ASP A 146 6.89 -3.47 2.06
CA ASP A 146 7.33 -4.34 0.98
C ASP A 146 7.34 -5.80 1.45
N LEU A 147 6.92 -6.70 0.57
CA LEU A 147 7.01 -8.14 0.76
C LEU A 147 8.24 -8.65 0.00
N VAL A 148 9.20 -9.14 0.75
CA VAL A 148 10.52 -9.50 0.26
C VAL A 148 10.76 -11.00 0.42
N PHE A 149 11.05 -11.67 -0.69
CA PHE A 149 11.44 -13.06 -0.75
C PHE A 149 12.92 -13.19 -1.10
N SER A 150 13.67 -13.94 -0.30
CA SER A 150 15.08 -14.24 -0.53
C SER A 150 15.25 -15.74 -0.75
N PRO A 151 15.15 -16.24 -1.99
CA PRO A 151 15.36 -17.66 -2.28
C PRO A 151 16.80 -18.09 -1.93
N THR A 152 17.76 -17.19 -2.16
CA THR A 152 19.19 -17.35 -1.84
C THR A 152 19.72 -16.09 -1.14
N ASP A 153 20.91 -16.16 -0.53
CA ASP A 153 21.51 -15.02 0.19
C ASP A 153 21.89 -13.86 -0.75
N ASP A 154 22.15 -14.15 -2.02
CA ASP A 154 22.52 -13.19 -3.06
C ASP A 154 21.33 -12.69 -3.89
N ARG A 155 20.16 -13.33 -3.78
CA ARG A 155 18.95 -12.96 -4.52
C ARG A 155 17.88 -12.48 -3.56
N ARG A 156 17.54 -11.19 -3.67
CA ARG A 156 16.47 -10.56 -2.88
C ARG A 156 15.42 -9.99 -3.82
N LEU A 157 14.24 -10.59 -3.80
CA LEU A 157 13.12 -10.24 -4.67
C LEU A 157 12.04 -9.53 -3.89
N ARG A 158 11.54 -8.42 -4.42
CA ARG A 158 10.33 -7.80 -3.92
C ARG A 158 9.15 -8.37 -4.70
N ILE A 159 8.27 -9.09 -4.03
CA ILE A 159 7.18 -9.82 -4.68
C ILE A 159 5.83 -9.10 -4.55
N GLY A 160 5.71 -8.13 -3.65
CA GLY A 160 4.50 -7.32 -3.45
C GLY A 160 4.74 -6.15 -2.50
N CYS A 161 3.74 -5.32 -2.29
CA CYS A 161 3.65 -4.45 -1.12
C CYS A 161 2.23 -4.45 -0.55
N PHE A 162 2.08 -4.00 0.69
CA PHE A 162 0.77 -3.73 1.26
C PHE A 162 0.79 -2.49 2.14
N SER A 163 -0.40 -1.95 2.39
CA SER A 163 -0.66 -0.99 3.45
C SER A 163 -1.83 -1.47 4.28
N VAL A 164 -1.91 -1.01 5.52
CA VAL A 164 -2.96 -1.41 6.46
C VAL A 164 -3.76 -0.20 6.89
N ASP A 165 -5.04 -0.43 7.19
CA ASP A 165 -5.91 0.54 7.82
C ASP A 165 -6.74 -0.16 8.89
N MET A 166 -6.83 0.45 10.06
CA MET A 166 -7.56 -0.11 11.19
C MET A 166 -8.91 0.58 11.34
N ASP A 167 -9.99 -0.19 11.20
CA ASP A 167 -11.32 0.25 11.57
C ASP A 167 -11.58 -0.11 13.04
N GLU A 168 -11.26 0.83 13.94
CA GLU A 168 -11.46 0.65 15.38
C GLU A 168 -12.93 0.43 15.76
N LYS A 169 -13.89 0.95 14.96
CA LYS A 169 -15.31 0.84 15.27
C LYS A 169 -15.83 -0.58 15.07
N ASN A 170 -15.35 -1.24 14.02
CA ASN A 170 -15.74 -2.60 13.69
C ASN A 170 -14.72 -3.66 14.16
N HIS A 171 -13.60 -3.23 14.75
CA HIS A 171 -12.47 -4.08 15.13
C HIS A 171 -11.90 -4.85 13.92
N GLU A 172 -11.81 -4.19 12.77
CA GLU A 172 -11.35 -4.78 11.52
C GLU A 172 -10.01 -4.20 11.09
N LEU A 173 -9.13 -5.05 10.58
CA LEU A 173 -7.90 -4.62 9.93
C LEU A 173 -8.06 -4.83 8.43
N TRP A 174 -8.15 -3.74 7.68
CA TRP A 174 -8.10 -3.79 6.23
C TRP A 174 -6.66 -3.80 5.75
N ILE A 175 -6.40 -4.59 4.71
CA ILE A 175 -5.10 -4.73 4.07
C ILE A 175 -5.26 -4.61 2.57
N GLY A 176 -4.68 -3.56 1.99
CA GLY A 176 -4.57 -3.39 0.55
C GLY A 176 -3.26 -3.94 0.04
N LEU A 177 -3.29 -5.14 -0.56
CA LEU A 177 -2.13 -5.81 -1.13
C LEU A 177 -2.01 -5.48 -2.62
N THR A 178 -0.82 -5.05 -3.05
CA THR A 178 -0.45 -4.88 -4.45
C THR A 178 0.57 -5.95 -4.85
N PRO A 179 0.16 -6.96 -5.62
CA PRO A 179 1.08 -7.97 -6.16
C PRO A 179 2.03 -7.36 -7.18
N ILE A 180 3.30 -7.75 -7.12
CA ILE A 180 4.32 -7.44 -8.14
C ILE A 180 4.69 -8.72 -8.89
N ALA A 181 4.86 -9.82 -8.15
CA ALA A 181 5.04 -11.14 -8.71
C ALA A 181 3.73 -11.70 -9.26
N THR A 182 3.79 -12.27 -10.46
CA THR A 182 2.66 -12.98 -11.06
C THR A 182 2.54 -14.41 -10.54
N HIS A 183 1.42 -15.08 -10.86
CA HIS A 183 1.16 -16.51 -10.58
C HIS A 183 1.07 -16.96 -9.11
N ILE A 184 1.26 -16.06 -8.14
CA ILE A 184 0.94 -16.36 -6.74
C ILE A 184 -0.58 -16.33 -6.54
N GLY A 185 -1.15 -17.46 -6.12
CA GLY A 185 -2.58 -17.60 -5.84
C GLY A 185 -3.04 -16.82 -4.60
N ALA A 186 -4.33 -16.46 -4.57
CA ALA A 186 -4.92 -15.68 -3.49
C ALA A 186 -4.75 -16.32 -2.09
N ASP A 187 -4.81 -17.64 -1.99
CA ASP A 187 -4.62 -18.37 -0.72
C ASP A 187 -3.18 -18.25 -0.21
N THR A 188 -2.21 -18.24 -1.11
CA THR A 188 -0.80 -18.04 -0.79
C THR A 188 -0.53 -16.61 -0.34
N TRP A 189 -1.12 -15.63 -1.02
CA TRP A 189 -1.09 -14.23 -0.58
C TRP A 189 -1.69 -14.05 0.81
N GLN A 190 -2.82 -14.69 1.09
CA GLN A 190 -3.43 -14.67 2.41
C GLN A 190 -2.48 -15.24 3.48
N LYS A 191 -1.80 -16.37 3.22
CA LYS A 191 -0.81 -16.94 4.15
C LYS A 191 0.34 -15.97 4.43
N ILE A 192 0.93 -15.38 3.38
CA ILE A 192 2.02 -14.40 3.48
C ILE A 192 1.60 -13.21 4.34
N VAL A 193 0.47 -12.60 4.00
CA VAL A 193 -0.03 -11.40 4.69
C VAL A 193 -0.41 -11.71 6.13
N THR A 194 -1.03 -12.87 6.39
CA THR A 194 -1.36 -13.29 7.76
C THR A 194 -0.10 -13.40 8.62
N GLN A 195 0.99 -13.96 8.08
CA GLN A 195 2.24 -14.07 8.82
C GLN A 195 2.93 -12.71 9.02
N ALA A 196 2.93 -11.86 7.99
CA ALA A 196 3.43 -10.48 8.10
C ALA A 196 2.66 -9.67 9.15
N CYS A 197 1.33 -9.78 9.15
CA CYS A 197 0.44 -9.01 10.02
C CYS A 197 0.29 -9.61 11.41
N ALA A 198 0.65 -10.88 11.62
CA ALA A 198 0.65 -11.51 12.94
C ALA A 198 1.43 -10.68 13.97
N MET A 199 2.47 -9.95 13.55
CA MET A 199 3.18 -9.02 14.44
C MET A 199 2.31 -7.84 14.88
N MET A 200 1.60 -7.19 13.95
CA MET A 200 0.70 -6.08 14.27
C MET A 200 -0.48 -6.53 15.14
N VAL A 201 -1.06 -7.68 14.81
CA VAL A 201 -2.09 -8.35 15.61
C VAL A 201 -1.59 -8.65 17.02
N ARG A 202 -0.37 -9.21 17.18
CA ARG A 202 0.19 -9.53 18.50
C ARG A 202 0.39 -8.30 19.38
N LEU A 203 0.71 -7.15 18.78
CA LEU A 203 0.88 -5.91 19.51
C LEU A 203 -0.46 -5.34 20.02
N ASN A 204 -1.57 -5.61 19.33
CA ASN A 204 -2.87 -5.10 19.73
C ASN A 204 -4.06 -6.05 19.43
N PRO A 205 -4.07 -7.27 20.00
CA PRO A 205 -5.04 -8.29 19.62
C PRO A 205 -6.47 -7.93 20.06
N ALA A 206 -6.61 -7.17 21.15
CA ALA A 206 -7.91 -6.74 21.67
C ALA A 206 -8.65 -5.77 20.72
N LYS A 207 -7.92 -5.10 19.83
CA LYS A 207 -8.50 -4.16 18.86
C LYS A 207 -8.87 -4.80 17.53
N ILE A 208 -8.34 -5.99 17.21
CA ILE A 208 -8.47 -6.61 15.88
C ILE A 208 -9.16 -7.98 16.03
N GLN A 209 -10.38 -8.08 15.52
CA GLN A 209 -11.16 -9.31 15.50
C GLN A 209 -11.14 -9.98 14.12
N ARG A 210 -11.16 -9.17 13.05
CA ARG A 210 -11.24 -9.63 11.67
C ARG A 210 -10.21 -8.93 10.80
N VAL A 211 -9.72 -9.63 9.78
CA VAL A 211 -8.87 -9.07 8.73
C VAL A 211 -9.62 -9.14 7.40
N LEU A 212 -9.62 -8.01 6.69
CA LEU A 212 -10.12 -7.86 5.33
C LEU A 212 -8.93 -7.67 4.39
N LEU A 213 -8.64 -8.65 3.56
CA LEU A 213 -7.55 -8.60 2.58
C LEU A 213 -8.12 -8.34 1.19
N GLU A 214 -7.75 -7.20 0.61
CA GLU A 214 -8.05 -6.83 -0.75
C GLU A 214 -6.81 -7.01 -1.62
N ILE A 215 -6.88 -7.92 -2.60
CA ILE A 215 -5.78 -8.18 -3.53
C ILE A 215 -6.01 -7.40 -4.82
N GLN A 216 -5.25 -6.31 -4.97
CA GLN A 216 -5.37 -5.39 -6.09
C GLN A 216 -5.10 -6.10 -7.43
N GLY A 217 -5.95 -5.82 -8.43
CA GLY A 217 -5.87 -6.43 -9.76
C GLY A 217 -6.42 -7.86 -9.87
N GLN A 218 -6.78 -8.52 -8.75
CA GLN A 218 -7.43 -9.84 -8.76
C GLN A 218 -8.94 -9.76 -8.47
N ASN A 219 -9.47 -8.59 -8.04
CA ASN A 219 -10.86 -8.41 -7.61
C ASN A 219 -11.30 -9.45 -6.54
N VAL A 220 -10.35 -9.87 -5.69
CA VAL A 220 -10.60 -10.80 -4.59
C VAL A 220 -10.54 -10.05 -3.28
N MET A 221 -11.61 -10.15 -2.50
CA MET A 221 -11.65 -9.81 -1.08
C MET A 221 -11.68 -11.11 -0.27
N ARG A 222 -10.73 -11.26 0.65
CA ARG A 222 -10.66 -12.38 1.60
C ARG A 222 -10.96 -11.85 3.00
N GLU A 223 -11.76 -12.58 3.74
CA GLU A 223 -12.06 -12.29 5.13
C GLU A 223 -11.62 -13.45 6.00
N PHE A 224 -10.95 -13.16 7.11
CA PHE A 224 -10.59 -14.18 8.09
C PHE A 224 -10.55 -13.62 9.50
N ASP A 225 -11.01 -14.44 10.44
CA ASP A 225 -10.98 -14.12 11.87
C ASP A 225 -9.59 -14.35 12.45
N VAL A 226 -9.22 -13.46 13.36
CA VAL A 226 -7.93 -13.50 14.06
C VAL A 226 -8.01 -14.38 15.32
N SER A 227 -9.22 -14.79 15.70
CA SER A 227 -9.49 -15.61 16.87
C SER A 227 -9.52 -17.11 16.52
N LYS A 228 -8.36 -17.77 16.66
CA LYS A 228 -8.27 -19.20 17.02
C LYS A 228 -7.09 -19.46 17.94
#